data_AF-A0A2Y9FED2-F1
#
_entry.id   AF-A0A2Y9FED2-F1
#
_cell.length_a   1.000
_cell.length_b   1.000
_cell.length_c   1.000
_cell.angle_alpha   90.00
_cell.angle_beta   90.00
_cell.angle_gamma   90.00
#
_symmetry.space_group_name_H-M   'P 1'
#
loop_
_entity.id
_entity.type
_entity.pdbx_description
1 polymer ?
#
loop_
_entity_poly.entity_id
_entity_poly.type
_entity_poly.pdbx_seq_one_letter_code
_entity_poly.pdbx_strand_id
1 'polypeptide(L)'
;MYLQYCKVCQAYKAPRSHHCRKCNRCVMKMDHHCPWINNCCGYQNHASFTLFLLLAPLGCIHAAFIFVMTMYTQLYNRLSFGWNTVKIDMSAARRDPLPIIPFGLAAFAATLFALGLALGTTIAVGMLFFIQMKIILRNKTSIESWIEEKAKDRIQYYQLDEVFVFPYDMGSRWKNFKQVFTWSGVPKGDGLDWPIREGCHQYSLTIEQLKQKADKRVRSVQYKVIEDYSGTCCPLNRGVKTFFTSPCTEEPRIRLQKGEFILATRGLRYWLYGDKILDDSIKEGVSRIRGWFPRNCVEKCPCDAETDQAPEGEKKHR
;
A
#
# COMPACT_ATOMS: atom_id res chain seq x y z
N MET A 1 -19.05 -5.82 -21.38
CA MET A 1 -19.08 -4.78 -20.33
C MET A 1 -17.84 -4.94 -19.44
N TYR A 2 -16.97 -3.92 -19.35
CA TYR A 2 -15.68 -4.01 -18.61
C TYR A 2 -15.77 -3.54 -17.15
N LEU A 3 -16.92 -3.05 -16.70
CA LEU A 3 -17.14 -2.56 -15.35
C LEU A 3 -17.04 -3.70 -14.32
N GLN A 4 -16.24 -3.49 -13.28
CA GLN A 4 -16.10 -4.45 -12.19
C GLN A 4 -17.22 -4.27 -11.18
N TYR A 5 -17.90 -5.35 -10.80
CA TYR A 5 -18.91 -5.31 -9.74
C TYR A 5 -18.31 -5.49 -8.35
N CYS A 6 -18.72 -4.67 -7.38
CA CYS A 6 -18.44 -4.88 -5.97
C CYS A 6 -19.58 -5.64 -5.31
N LYS A 7 -19.34 -6.90 -4.93
CA LYS A 7 -20.34 -7.71 -4.21
C LYS A 7 -20.68 -7.18 -2.81
N VAL A 8 -19.76 -6.48 -2.15
CA VAL A 8 -20.01 -5.96 -0.78
C VAL A 8 -20.90 -4.72 -0.84
N CYS A 9 -20.61 -3.80 -1.76
CA CYS A 9 -21.39 -2.57 -1.93
C CYS A 9 -22.60 -2.73 -2.87
N GLN A 10 -22.76 -3.91 -3.50
CA GLN A 10 -23.80 -4.20 -4.50
C GLN A 10 -23.90 -3.13 -5.61
N ALA A 11 -22.75 -2.70 -6.13
CA ALA A 11 -22.67 -1.64 -7.13
C ALA A 11 -21.49 -1.85 -8.09
N TYR A 12 -21.61 -1.30 -9.30
CA TYR A 12 -20.49 -1.22 -10.23
C TYR A 12 -19.45 -0.22 -9.75
N LYS A 13 -18.19 -0.61 -9.86
CA LYS A 13 -17.05 0.23 -9.51
C LYS A 13 -16.75 1.19 -10.66
N ALA A 14 -16.68 2.47 -10.34
CA ALA A 14 -16.12 3.47 -11.23
C ALA A 14 -14.67 3.12 -11.60
N PRO A 15 -14.16 3.56 -12.77
CA PRO A 15 -12.74 3.45 -13.11
C PRO A 15 -11.84 3.95 -11.96
N ARG A 16 -10.73 3.25 -11.73
CA ARG A 16 -9.75 3.55 -10.65
C ARG A 16 -10.30 3.41 -9.22
N SER A 17 -11.54 2.97 -9.03
CA SER A 17 -12.11 2.76 -7.70
C SER A 17 -11.83 1.36 -7.16
N HIS A 18 -11.61 1.28 -5.85
CA HIS A 18 -11.36 0.01 -5.15
C HIS A 18 -12.18 -0.05 -3.87
N HIS A 19 -12.60 -1.26 -3.49
CA HIS A 19 -13.31 -1.48 -2.24
C HIS A 19 -12.30 -1.60 -1.09
N CYS A 20 -12.38 -0.71 -0.12
CA CYS A 20 -11.61 -0.81 1.10
C CYS A 20 -12.42 -1.56 2.16
N ARG A 21 -11.87 -2.68 2.65
CA ARG A 21 -12.50 -3.47 3.71
C ARG A 21 -12.54 -2.72 5.05
N LYS A 22 -11.46 -2.00 5.39
CA LYS A 22 -11.35 -1.23 6.65
C LYS A 22 -12.40 -0.11 6.70
N CYS A 23 -12.67 0.57 5.58
CA CYS A 23 -13.71 1.60 5.49
C CYS A 23 -15.09 1.06 5.06
N ASN A 24 -15.20 -0.23 4.74
CA ASN A 24 -16.39 -0.91 4.21
C ASN A 24 -17.12 -0.17 3.06
N ARG A 25 -16.37 0.45 2.15
CA ARG A 25 -16.93 1.20 1.00
C ARG A 25 -16.00 1.19 -0.21
N CYS A 26 -16.57 1.43 -1.38
CA CYS A 26 -15.76 1.72 -2.57
C CYS A 26 -15.23 3.17 -2.50
N VAL A 27 -13.95 3.33 -2.76
CA VAL A 27 -13.24 4.61 -2.74
C VAL A 27 -12.80 4.93 -4.16
N MET A 28 -13.21 6.09 -4.68
CA MET A 28 -12.80 6.59 -6.00
C MET A 28 -11.31 6.92 -6.01
N LYS A 29 -10.62 6.60 -7.12
CA LYS A 29 -9.16 6.75 -7.29
C LYS A 29 -8.40 6.34 -6.01
N MET A 30 -8.71 5.17 -5.46
CA MET A 30 -8.15 4.73 -4.19
C MET A 30 -6.64 4.57 -4.31
N ASP A 31 -5.89 5.21 -3.41
CA ASP A 31 -4.45 5.01 -3.28
C ASP A 31 -4.14 3.93 -2.24
N HIS A 32 -4.53 4.19 -1.00
CA HIS A 32 -4.38 3.24 0.10
C HIS A 32 -5.34 3.57 1.25
N HIS A 33 -5.49 2.63 2.17
CA HIS A 33 -6.03 2.92 3.49
C HIS A 33 -4.89 3.31 4.41
N CYS A 34 -4.95 4.51 4.99
CA CYS A 34 -3.91 5.03 5.85
C CYS A 34 -4.38 4.99 7.31
N PRO A 35 -3.75 4.17 8.17
CA PRO A 35 -4.12 4.11 9.59
C PRO A 35 -3.92 5.45 10.31
N TRP A 36 -2.94 6.25 9.91
CA TRP A 36 -2.57 7.51 10.56
C TRP A 36 -3.63 8.61 10.44
N ILE A 37 -4.44 8.58 9.37
CA ILE A 37 -5.59 9.49 9.21
C ILE A 37 -6.92 8.76 9.44
N ASN A 38 -6.86 7.50 9.88
CA ASN A 38 -8.01 6.60 10.06
C ASN A 38 -9.01 6.63 8.88
N ASN A 39 -8.51 6.75 7.66
CA ASN A 39 -9.32 6.92 6.46
C ASN A 39 -8.56 6.47 5.21
N CYS A 40 -9.27 6.28 4.10
CA CYS A 40 -8.65 6.08 2.81
C CYS A 40 -8.13 7.39 2.22
N CYS A 41 -6.95 7.32 1.63
CA CYS A 41 -6.47 8.31 0.67
C CYS A 41 -6.99 7.93 -0.72
N GLY A 42 -7.69 8.85 -1.37
CA GLY A 42 -8.30 8.65 -2.68
C GLY A 42 -8.64 9.98 -3.33
N TYR A 43 -9.56 9.96 -4.30
CA TYR A 43 -9.84 11.12 -5.16
C TYR A 43 -10.05 12.44 -4.39
N GLN A 44 -10.94 12.43 -3.39
CA GLN A 44 -11.39 13.65 -2.70
C GLN A 44 -10.36 14.26 -1.75
N ASN A 45 -9.39 13.48 -1.25
CA ASN A 45 -8.44 13.93 -0.24
C ASN A 45 -6.97 13.71 -0.61
N HIS A 46 -6.67 13.30 -1.85
CA HIS A 46 -5.31 13.05 -2.31
C HIS A 46 -4.43 14.30 -2.13
N ALA A 47 -4.91 15.46 -2.59
CA ALA A 47 -4.18 16.72 -2.47
C ALA A 47 -3.92 17.10 -1.00
N SER A 48 -4.96 17.02 -0.15
CA SER A 48 -4.86 17.35 1.27
C SER A 48 -3.90 16.40 2.01
N PHE A 49 -3.92 15.11 1.67
CA PHE A 49 -2.99 14.13 2.23
C PHE A 49 -1.55 14.42 1.81
N THR A 50 -1.31 14.73 0.54
CA THR A 50 0.05 15.09 0.09
C THR A 50 0.53 16.41 0.67
N LEU A 51 -0.38 17.38 0.89
CA LEU A 51 -0.05 18.63 1.58
C LEU A 51 0.29 18.37 3.06
N PHE A 52 -0.44 17.50 3.74
CA PHE A 52 -0.07 17.04 5.09
C PHE A 52 1.34 16.44 5.12
N LEU A 53 1.68 15.58 4.14
CA LEU A 53 3.01 14.99 4.03
C LEU A 53 4.12 16.02 3.74
N LEU A 54 3.78 17.19 3.18
CA LEU A 54 4.72 18.30 3.00
C LEU A 54 4.84 19.16 4.26
N LEU A 55 3.71 19.58 4.82
CA LEU A 55 3.66 20.53 5.93
C LEU A 55 4.13 19.91 7.25
N ALA A 56 3.89 18.62 7.48
CA ALA A 56 4.35 17.97 8.71
C ALA A 56 5.89 17.96 8.84
N PRO A 57 6.68 17.52 7.84
CA PRO A 57 8.13 17.68 7.86
C PRO A 57 8.60 19.13 7.99
N LEU A 58 7.96 20.08 7.30
CA LEU A 58 8.33 21.50 7.40
C LEU A 58 8.10 22.05 8.82
N GLY A 59 6.99 21.69 9.45
CA GLY A 59 6.73 22.02 10.85
C GLY A 59 7.75 21.40 11.80
N CYS A 60 8.15 20.15 11.56
CA CYS A 60 9.21 19.49 12.33
C CYS A 60 10.58 20.12 12.12
N ILE A 61 10.93 20.56 10.91
CA ILE A 61 12.17 21.30 10.62
C ILE A 61 12.17 22.63 11.38
N HIS A 62 11.06 23.36 11.35
CA HIS A 62 10.90 24.61 12.10
C HIS A 62 11.05 24.39 13.62
N ALA A 63 10.41 23.35 14.17
CA ALA A 63 10.56 22.99 15.58
C ALA A 63 12.00 22.58 15.93
N ALA A 64 12.66 21.79 15.08
CA ALA A 64 14.06 21.40 15.26
C ALA A 64 14.99 22.61 15.28
N PHE A 65 14.78 23.59 14.40
CA PHE A 65 15.52 24.86 14.41
C PHE A 65 15.35 25.59 15.74
N ILE A 66 14.12 25.74 16.25
CA ILE A 66 13.85 26.36 17.55
C ILE A 66 14.56 25.61 18.69
N PHE A 67 14.50 24.27 18.71
CA PHE A 67 15.16 23.47 19.75
C PHE A 67 16.68 23.60 19.71
N VAL A 68 17.29 23.55 18.53
CA VAL A 68 18.74 23.74 18.35
C VAL A 68 19.16 25.13 18.83
N MET A 69 18.44 26.18 18.44
CA MET A 69 18.75 27.56 18.86
C MET A 69 18.58 27.76 20.37
N THR A 70 17.55 27.13 20.95
CA THR A 70 17.32 27.15 22.40
C THR A 70 18.47 26.46 23.13
N MET A 71 18.84 25.23 22.71
CA MET A 71 19.94 24.48 23.30
C MET A 71 21.28 25.22 23.16
N TYR A 72 21.57 25.79 21.99
CA TYR A 72 22.77 26.56 21.73
C TYR A 72 22.86 27.77 22.68
N THR A 73 21.79 28.56 22.79
CA THR A 73 21.75 29.74 23.66
C THR A 73 21.94 29.37 25.12
N GLN A 74 21.28 28.30 25.59
CA GLN A 74 21.37 27.87 26.99
C GLN A 74 22.76 27.29 27.31
N LEU A 75 23.34 26.51 26.42
CA LEU A 75 24.69 25.97 26.59
C LEU A 75 25.73 27.10 26.56
N TYR A 76 25.61 28.04 25.62
CA TYR A 76 26.46 29.22 25.56
C TYR A 76 26.38 30.03 26.86
N ASN A 77 25.18 30.36 27.35
CA ASN A 77 25.03 31.11 28.60
C ASN A 77 25.66 30.39 29.80
N ARG A 78 25.56 29.06 29.90
CA ARG A 78 26.20 28.30 30.98
C ARG A 78 27.73 28.22 30.85
N LEU A 79 28.25 28.03 29.64
CA LEU A 79 29.69 27.96 29.39
C LEU A 79 30.37 29.34 29.52
N SER A 80 29.76 30.39 28.96
CA SER A 80 30.24 31.77 29.03
C SER A 80 30.18 32.36 30.43
N PHE A 81 29.26 31.90 31.29
CA PHE A 81 29.29 32.24 32.72
C PHE A 81 30.48 31.59 33.46
N GLY A 82 31.01 30.47 32.95
CA GLY A 82 32.20 29.79 33.47
C GLY A 82 33.54 30.31 32.94
N TRP A 83 33.54 31.09 31.84
CA TRP A 83 34.74 31.63 31.19
C TRP A 83 34.61 33.15 31.03
N ASN A 84 35.15 33.91 31.99
CA ASN A 84 35.14 35.39 32.05
C ASN A 84 35.99 36.10 30.97
N THR A 85 35.82 35.84 29.66
CA THR A 85 36.65 36.56 28.65
C THR A 85 36.03 36.93 27.31
N VAL A 86 34.80 36.52 26.93
CA VAL A 86 34.22 36.97 25.64
C VAL A 86 32.78 37.46 25.79
N LYS A 87 32.60 38.77 25.85
CA LYS A 87 31.29 39.45 25.79
C LYS A 87 30.84 39.54 24.33
N ILE A 88 30.10 38.55 23.84
CA ILE A 88 29.24 38.73 22.66
C ILE A 88 27.95 39.37 23.18
N ASP A 89 27.67 40.61 22.77
CA ASP A 89 26.50 41.34 23.24
C ASP A 89 25.20 40.79 22.60
N MET A 90 24.55 39.87 23.30
CA MET A 90 23.18 39.41 23.02
C MET A 90 22.14 40.29 23.72
N SER A 91 22.31 41.62 23.66
CA SER A 91 21.38 42.60 24.24
C SER A 91 19.95 42.48 23.70
N ALA A 92 19.77 41.97 22.48
CA ALA A 92 18.46 41.71 21.88
C ALA A 92 17.66 40.58 22.58
N ALA A 93 18.34 39.63 23.24
CA ALA A 93 17.70 38.53 23.98
C ALA A 93 17.38 38.89 25.44
N ARG A 94 17.78 40.08 25.91
CA ARG A 94 17.83 40.47 27.31
C ARG A 94 16.69 41.39 27.76
N ARG A 95 15.52 41.32 27.12
CA ARG A 95 14.37 42.16 27.54
C ARG A 95 13.63 41.63 28.77
N ASP A 96 13.74 40.34 29.11
CA ASP A 96 13.11 39.78 30.31
C ASP A 96 14.12 38.92 31.10
N PRO A 97 14.50 39.32 32.33
CA PRO A 97 15.57 38.66 33.08
C PRO A 97 15.14 37.42 33.88
N LEU A 98 13.87 36.99 33.78
CA LEU A 98 13.40 35.76 34.43
C LEU A 98 13.08 34.72 33.36
N PRO A 99 13.86 33.62 33.24
CA PRO A 99 13.45 32.52 32.38
C PRO A 99 12.14 31.96 32.94
N ILE A 100 11.07 32.03 32.13
CA ILE A 100 9.73 31.52 32.48
C ILE A 100 9.80 30.03 32.88
N ILE A 101 10.80 29.30 32.38
CA ILE A 101 11.09 27.91 32.76
C ILE A 101 12.60 27.78 33.01
N PRO A 102 13.06 27.37 34.20
CA PRO A 102 14.46 27.11 34.44
C PRO A 102 14.94 25.95 33.55
N PHE A 103 15.94 26.20 32.71
CA PHE A 103 16.50 25.20 31.82
C PHE A 103 17.41 24.23 32.59
N GLY A 104 16.80 23.32 33.34
CA GLY A 104 17.45 22.25 34.09
C GLY A 104 17.69 20.99 33.24
N LEU A 105 18.21 19.94 33.88
CA LEU A 105 18.49 18.65 33.22
C LEU A 105 17.26 18.04 32.55
N ALA A 106 16.08 18.16 33.19
CA ALA A 106 14.82 17.66 32.65
C ALA A 106 14.40 18.40 31.36
N ALA A 107 14.52 19.74 31.33
CA ALA A 107 14.23 20.54 30.16
C ALA A 107 15.20 20.21 29.01
N PHE A 108 16.50 20.05 29.31
CA PHE A 108 17.50 19.62 28.35
C PHE A 108 17.18 18.25 27.76
N ALA A 109 16.89 17.25 28.60
CA ALA A 109 16.50 15.92 28.17
C ALA A 109 15.22 15.93 27.31
N ALA A 110 14.21 16.71 27.71
CA ALA A 110 12.99 16.87 26.94
C ALA A 110 13.25 17.53 25.57
N THR A 111 14.12 18.54 25.49
CA THR A 111 14.49 19.16 24.20
C THR A 111 15.26 18.21 23.29
N LEU A 112 16.15 17.38 23.83
CA LEU A 112 16.85 16.35 23.05
C LEU A 112 15.88 15.30 22.51
N PHE A 113 14.95 14.84 23.35
CA PHE A 113 13.91 13.90 22.94
C PHE A 113 13.01 14.48 21.86
N ALA A 114 12.53 15.72 22.06
CA ALA A 114 11.70 16.42 21.08
C ALA A 114 12.43 16.66 19.75
N LEU A 115 13.73 17.00 19.80
CA LEU A 115 14.57 17.12 18.62
C LEU A 115 14.71 15.77 17.90
N GLY A 116 14.94 14.68 18.64
CA GLY A 116 14.98 13.33 18.09
C GLY A 116 13.69 12.95 17.36
N LEU A 117 12.52 13.22 17.97
CA LEU A 117 11.21 13.00 17.35
C LEU A 117 11.00 13.87 16.11
N ALA A 118 11.39 15.15 16.17
CA ALA A 118 11.26 16.06 15.03
C ALA A 118 12.11 15.62 13.84
N LEU A 119 13.37 15.23 14.08
CA LEU A 119 14.27 14.71 13.04
C LEU A 119 13.75 13.38 12.48
N GLY A 120 13.35 12.45 13.35
CA GLY A 120 12.78 11.16 12.93
C GLY A 120 11.53 11.32 12.08
N THR A 121 10.61 12.19 12.48
CA THR A 121 9.39 12.50 11.74
C THR A 121 9.71 13.17 10.40
N THR A 122 10.65 14.13 10.38
CA THR A 122 11.08 14.80 9.15
C THR A 122 11.62 13.81 8.12
N ILE A 123 12.47 12.88 8.54
CA ILE A 123 13.04 11.86 7.66
C ILE A 123 11.96 10.89 7.19
N ALA A 124 11.20 10.29 8.11
CA ALA A 124 10.23 9.24 7.77
C ALA A 124 9.07 9.78 6.92
N VAL A 125 8.44 10.88 7.34
CA VAL A 125 7.31 11.49 6.62
C VAL A 125 7.79 12.19 5.35
N GLY A 126 8.99 12.78 5.37
CA GLY A 126 9.63 13.36 4.18
C GLY A 126 9.87 12.32 3.10
N MET A 127 10.43 11.15 3.43
CA MET A 127 10.59 10.04 2.48
C MET A 127 9.24 9.62 1.87
N LEU A 128 8.20 9.51 2.70
CA LEU A 128 6.85 9.19 2.23
C LEU A 128 6.30 10.26 1.27
N PHE A 129 6.54 11.55 1.55
CA PHE A 129 6.18 12.66 0.65
C PHE A 129 6.82 12.48 -0.73
N PHE A 130 8.13 12.21 -0.79
CA PHE A 130 8.83 12.03 -2.06
C PHE A 130 8.28 10.84 -2.86
N ILE A 131 7.98 9.72 -2.19
CA ILE A 131 7.38 8.54 -2.82
C ILE A 131 6.01 8.89 -3.42
N GLN A 132 5.13 9.52 -2.62
CA GLN A 132 3.79 9.89 -3.05
C GLN A 132 3.82 10.93 -4.19
N MET A 133 4.69 11.94 -4.10
CA MET A 133 4.87 12.92 -5.16
C MET A 133 5.36 12.27 -6.46
N LYS A 134 6.29 11.32 -6.38
CA LYS A 134 6.80 10.56 -7.54
C LYS A 134 5.70 9.76 -8.25
N ILE A 135 4.70 9.26 -7.51
CA ILE A 135 3.53 8.56 -8.02
C ILE A 135 2.54 9.54 -8.67
N ILE A 136 2.25 10.67 -8.00
CA ILE A 136 1.37 11.74 -8.52
C ILE A 136 1.88 12.32 -9.84
N LEU A 137 3.20 12.54 -9.95
CA LEU A 137 3.81 13.06 -11.17
C LEU A 137 3.66 12.10 -12.37
N ARG A 138 3.38 10.82 -12.14
CA ARG A 138 3.05 9.82 -13.18
C ARG A 138 1.53 9.56 -13.31
N ASN A 139 0.70 10.35 -12.63
CA ASN A 139 -0.75 10.19 -12.51
C ASN A 139 -1.20 8.77 -12.14
N LYS A 140 -0.42 8.11 -11.29
CA LYS A 140 -0.71 6.76 -10.78
C LYS A 140 -1.24 6.85 -9.35
N THR A 141 -1.81 5.75 -8.88
CA THR A 141 -1.91 5.43 -7.46
C THR A 141 -0.95 4.30 -7.11
N SER A 142 -0.74 4.06 -5.82
CA SER A 142 0.04 2.92 -5.30
C SER A 142 -0.50 1.59 -5.81
N ILE A 143 -1.83 1.43 -5.86
CA ILE A 143 -2.49 0.24 -6.41
C ILE A 143 -2.23 0.12 -7.91
N GLU A 144 -2.34 1.22 -8.65
CA GLU A 144 -2.12 1.24 -10.10
C GLU A 144 -0.69 0.95 -10.49
N SER A 145 0.28 1.45 -9.72
CA SER A 145 1.70 1.18 -9.92
C SER A 145 1.99 -0.33 -9.85
N TRP A 146 1.37 -1.02 -8.89
CA TRP A 146 1.49 -2.47 -8.75
C TRP A 146 0.77 -3.25 -9.86
N ILE A 147 -0.37 -2.75 -10.37
CA ILE A 147 -1.06 -3.36 -11.51
C ILE A 147 -0.21 -3.28 -12.77
N GLU A 148 0.43 -2.14 -13.01
CA GLU A 148 1.34 -1.93 -14.13
C GLU A 148 2.57 -2.83 -14.04
N GLU A 149 3.21 -2.91 -12.87
CA GLU A 149 4.36 -3.80 -12.62
C GLU A 149 3.99 -5.25 -12.98
N LYS A 150 2.83 -5.72 -12.50
CA LYS A 150 2.32 -7.05 -12.84
C LYS A 150 2.00 -7.26 -14.31
N ALA A 151 1.54 -6.23 -15.00
CA ALA A 151 1.29 -6.32 -16.43
C ALA A 151 2.61 -6.55 -17.18
N LYS A 152 3.66 -5.82 -16.80
CA LYS A 152 5.01 -5.98 -17.36
C LYS A 152 5.58 -7.37 -17.06
N ASP A 153 5.48 -7.83 -15.81
CA ASP A 153 5.92 -9.17 -15.42
C ASP A 153 5.23 -10.26 -16.23
N ARG A 154 3.90 -10.14 -16.43
CA ARG A 154 3.10 -11.08 -17.23
C ARG A 154 3.59 -11.12 -18.68
N ILE A 155 3.73 -9.95 -19.30
CA ILE A 155 4.19 -9.83 -20.70
C ILE A 155 5.57 -10.46 -20.86
N GLN A 156 6.50 -10.16 -19.93
CA GLN A 156 7.84 -10.72 -19.93
C GLN A 156 7.83 -12.25 -19.73
N TYR A 157 7.04 -12.75 -18.79
CA TYR A 157 6.95 -14.18 -18.46
C TYR A 157 6.44 -15.02 -19.64
N TYR A 158 5.43 -14.51 -20.36
CA TYR A 158 4.86 -15.18 -21.54
C TYR A 158 5.53 -14.79 -22.85
N GLN A 159 6.58 -13.93 -22.82
CA GLN A 159 7.28 -13.41 -23.99
C GLN A 159 6.32 -12.85 -25.06
N LEU A 160 5.31 -12.11 -24.61
CA LEU A 160 4.30 -11.53 -25.50
C LEU A 160 4.87 -10.32 -26.22
N ASP A 161 4.58 -10.18 -27.50
CA ASP A 161 4.89 -8.98 -28.29
C ASP A 161 3.83 -7.87 -28.06
N GLU A 162 3.54 -7.60 -26.78
CA GLU A 162 2.60 -6.56 -26.34
C GLU A 162 3.36 -5.53 -25.48
N VAL A 163 3.08 -4.24 -25.67
CA VAL A 163 3.58 -3.18 -24.78
C VAL A 163 2.44 -2.63 -23.92
N PHE A 164 2.56 -2.76 -22.60
CA PHE A 164 1.57 -2.16 -21.69
C PHE A 164 1.76 -0.64 -21.58
N VAL A 165 0.78 0.11 -22.09
CA VAL A 165 0.72 1.57 -21.96
C VAL A 165 -0.22 1.96 -20.83
N PHE A 166 0.30 2.76 -19.88
CA PHE A 166 -0.52 3.25 -18.78
C PHE A 166 -1.49 4.36 -19.26
N PRO A 167 -2.81 4.22 -19.06
CA PRO A 167 -3.80 5.04 -19.77
C PRO A 167 -3.93 6.47 -19.23
N TYR A 168 -3.64 6.71 -17.94
CA TYR A 168 -3.89 8.01 -17.31
C TYR A 168 -2.68 8.95 -17.29
N ASP A 169 -1.52 8.53 -17.84
CA ASP A 169 -0.35 9.41 -17.94
C ASP A 169 -0.53 10.39 -19.11
N MET A 170 -0.60 11.69 -18.80
CA MET A 170 -0.82 12.75 -19.79
C MET A 170 0.44 13.17 -20.55
N GLY A 171 1.55 12.43 -20.40
CA GLY A 171 2.84 12.68 -21.06
C GLY A 171 3.65 13.85 -20.48
N SER A 172 3.03 14.71 -19.68
CA SER A 172 3.70 15.81 -18.96
C SER A 172 3.46 15.70 -17.47
N ARG A 173 4.57 15.76 -16.70
CA ARG A 173 4.55 15.73 -15.24
C ARG A 173 3.71 16.86 -14.64
N TRP A 174 3.71 18.03 -15.27
CA TRP A 174 2.90 19.17 -14.84
C TRP A 174 1.40 18.96 -15.10
N LYS A 175 1.02 18.37 -16.24
CA LYS A 175 -0.38 18.01 -16.52
C LYS A 175 -0.88 16.99 -15.51
N ASN A 176 -0.06 15.99 -15.16
CA ASN A 176 -0.36 14.99 -14.15
C ASN A 176 -0.50 15.61 -12.75
N PHE A 177 0.41 16.50 -12.37
CA PHE A 177 0.36 17.22 -11.09
C PHE A 177 -0.95 18.01 -10.92
N LYS A 178 -1.38 18.73 -11.97
CA LYS A 178 -2.64 19.50 -12.00
C LYS A 178 -3.91 18.65 -11.90
N GLN A 179 -3.84 17.32 -12.07
CA GLN A 179 -4.98 16.43 -11.83
C GLN A 179 -5.26 16.22 -10.34
N VAL A 180 -4.26 16.45 -9.48
CA VAL A 180 -4.38 16.32 -8.03
C VAL A 180 -4.46 17.69 -7.39
N PHE A 181 -3.54 18.59 -7.74
CA PHE A 181 -3.46 19.92 -7.14
C PHE A 181 -4.17 20.97 -8.00
N THR A 182 -5.21 21.57 -7.42
CA THR A 182 -5.97 22.68 -8.00
C THR A 182 -5.92 23.87 -7.06
N TRP A 183 -6.12 25.08 -7.59
CA TRP A 183 -6.13 26.29 -6.78
C TRP A 183 -7.31 26.33 -5.79
N SER A 184 -8.45 25.72 -6.16
CA SER A 184 -9.65 25.61 -5.33
C SER A 184 -9.53 24.60 -4.19
N GLY A 185 -8.49 23.75 -4.17
CA GLY A 185 -8.39 22.60 -3.26
C GLY A 185 -9.33 21.44 -3.58
N VAL A 186 -10.31 21.63 -4.48
CA VAL A 186 -11.21 20.59 -4.99
C VAL A 186 -10.57 19.86 -6.18
N PRO A 187 -10.50 18.52 -6.18
CA PRO A 187 -9.97 17.75 -7.30
C PRO A 187 -10.72 18.06 -8.62
N LYS A 188 -10.01 18.04 -9.75
CA LYS A 188 -10.61 18.26 -11.06
C LYS A 188 -11.40 17.01 -11.52
N GLY A 189 -12.59 17.20 -12.08
CA GLY A 189 -13.44 16.13 -12.63
C GLY A 189 -14.57 15.69 -11.69
N ASP A 190 -15.21 14.58 -12.02
CA ASP A 190 -16.28 13.95 -11.23
C ASP A 190 -15.81 12.68 -10.48
N GLY A 191 -14.60 12.20 -10.79
CA GLY A 191 -14.03 10.96 -10.25
C GLY A 191 -14.55 9.68 -10.91
N LEU A 192 -15.39 9.81 -11.95
CA LEU A 192 -15.94 8.72 -12.75
C LEU A 192 -15.21 8.64 -14.09
N ASP A 193 -15.10 9.79 -14.75
CA ASP A 193 -14.42 9.95 -16.02
C ASP A 193 -13.04 10.59 -15.84
N TRP A 194 -12.09 10.14 -16.64
CA TRP A 194 -10.69 10.50 -16.49
C TRP A 194 -10.12 10.83 -17.86
N PRO A 195 -9.25 11.85 -17.96
CA PRO A 195 -8.52 12.09 -19.19
C PRO A 195 -7.56 10.91 -19.43
N ILE A 196 -7.59 10.39 -20.65
CA ILE A 196 -6.79 9.24 -21.08
C ILE A 196 -5.86 9.62 -22.22
N ARG A 197 -4.76 8.87 -22.35
CA ARG A 197 -3.83 8.97 -23.47
C ARG A 197 -4.47 8.47 -24.76
N GLU A 198 -4.06 9.03 -25.89
CA GLU A 198 -4.48 8.57 -27.22
C GLU A 198 -4.19 7.06 -27.40
N GLY A 199 -5.12 6.34 -28.03
CA GLY A 199 -5.06 4.88 -28.20
C GLY A 199 -5.45 4.06 -26.97
N CYS A 200 -5.74 4.69 -25.82
CA CYS A 200 -6.24 4.00 -24.64
C CYS A 200 -7.77 4.11 -24.52
N HIS A 201 -8.37 3.19 -23.76
CA HIS A 201 -9.77 3.25 -23.35
C HIS A 201 -9.84 3.55 -21.84
N GLN A 202 -10.93 4.17 -21.39
CA GLN A 202 -11.28 4.35 -19.98
C GLN A 202 -11.18 3.08 -19.11
N TYR A 203 -11.31 1.89 -19.71
CA TYR A 203 -11.25 0.60 -19.02
C TYR A 203 -9.97 -0.19 -19.33
N SER A 204 -8.96 0.38 -20.00
CA SER A 204 -7.72 -0.34 -20.36
C SER A 204 -7.06 -1.00 -19.14
N LEU A 205 -6.97 -0.27 -18.02
CA LEU A 205 -6.44 -0.82 -16.77
C LEU A 205 -7.33 -1.94 -16.21
N THR A 206 -8.65 -1.81 -16.34
CA THR A 206 -9.62 -2.80 -15.87
C THR A 206 -9.57 -4.08 -16.70
N ILE A 207 -9.38 -3.96 -18.01
CA ILE A 207 -9.18 -5.08 -18.94
C ILE A 207 -7.92 -5.84 -18.55
N GLU A 208 -6.81 -5.15 -18.31
CA GLU A 208 -5.57 -5.78 -17.85
C GLU A 208 -5.76 -6.50 -16.50
N GLN A 209 -6.47 -5.90 -15.55
CA GLN A 209 -6.80 -6.59 -14.30
C GLN A 209 -7.66 -7.85 -14.51
N LEU A 210 -8.54 -7.88 -15.51
CA LEU A 210 -9.32 -9.08 -15.85
C LEU A 210 -8.42 -10.15 -16.45
N LYS A 211 -7.48 -9.80 -17.33
CA LYS A 211 -6.43 -10.71 -17.83
C LYS A 211 -5.62 -11.30 -16.67
N GLN A 212 -5.14 -10.47 -15.75
CA GLN A 212 -4.40 -10.92 -14.55
C GLN A 212 -5.22 -11.83 -13.64
N LYS A 213 -6.54 -11.60 -13.51
CA LYS A 213 -7.43 -12.47 -12.75
C LYS A 213 -7.68 -13.80 -13.45
N ALA A 214 -7.81 -13.81 -14.77
CA ALA A 214 -7.96 -15.03 -15.55
C ALA A 214 -6.70 -15.91 -15.45
N ASP A 215 -5.54 -15.30 -15.67
CA ASP A 215 -4.23 -15.96 -15.51
C ASP A 215 -4.05 -16.51 -14.08
N LYS A 216 -4.41 -15.74 -13.04
CA LYS A 216 -4.40 -16.22 -11.66
C LYS A 216 -5.31 -17.45 -11.43
N ARG A 217 -6.43 -17.58 -12.15
CA ARG A 217 -7.32 -18.76 -12.05
C ARG A 217 -6.69 -19.97 -12.72
N VAL A 218 -6.07 -19.80 -13.89
CA VAL A 218 -5.37 -20.88 -14.59
C VAL A 218 -4.20 -21.41 -13.75
N ARG A 219 -3.45 -20.52 -13.10
CA ARG A 219 -2.33 -20.90 -12.23
C ARG A 219 -2.74 -21.40 -10.84
N SER A 220 -4.03 -21.35 -10.52
CA SER A 220 -4.49 -21.82 -9.21
C SER A 220 -4.57 -23.33 -9.18
N VAL A 221 -4.10 -23.92 -8.09
CA VAL A 221 -3.98 -25.37 -7.94
C VAL A 221 -4.89 -25.82 -6.82
N GLN A 222 -5.63 -26.90 -7.07
CA GLN A 222 -6.50 -27.52 -6.08
C GLN A 222 -5.68 -28.43 -5.15
N TYR A 223 -5.95 -28.29 -3.86
CA TYR A 223 -5.34 -29.08 -2.81
C TYR A 223 -6.44 -29.69 -1.94
N LYS A 224 -6.20 -30.91 -1.46
CA LYS A 224 -7.02 -31.59 -0.46
C LYS A 224 -6.38 -31.44 0.91
N VAL A 225 -7.18 -31.12 1.93
CA VAL A 225 -6.70 -31.01 3.31
C VAL A 225 -6.54 -32.42 3.89
N ILE A 226 -5.31 -32.74 4.30
CA ILE A 226 -4.97 -34.02 4.93
C ILE A 226 -4.92 -33.93 6.46
N GLU A 227 -4.68 -32.74 6.99
CA GLU A 227 -4.60 -32.47 8.43
C GLU A 227 -5.35 -31.21 8.83
N ASP A 228 -5.99 -31.26 10.00
CA ASP A 228 -6.67 -30.10 10.57
C ASP A 228 -5.69 -28.98 10.93
N TYR A 229 -6.11 -27.73 10.76
CA TYR A 229 -5.33 -26.58 11.19
C TYR A 229 -6.25 -25.55 11.83
N SER A 230 -5.93 -25.12 13.05
CA SER A 230 -6.77 -24.22 13.82
C SER A 230 -6.79 -22.78 13.31
N GLY A 231 -5.86 -22.38 12.43
CA GLY A 231 -5.71 -20.99 11.98
C GLY A 231 -4.79 -20.15 12.87
N THR A 232 -3.99 -20.77 13.74
CA THR A 232 -3.06 -20.07 14.65
C THR A 232 -1.91 -19.41 13.89
N CYS A 233 -1.53 -18.18 14.27
CA CYS A 233 -0.51 -17.41 13.56
C CYS A 233 0.86 -18.14 13.50
N CYS A 234 1.23 -18.79 14.61
CA CYS A 234 2.52 -19.47 14.77
C CYS A 234 2.31 -20.93 15.19
N PRO A 235 2.15 -21.87 14.24
CA PRO A 235 1.85 -23.27 14.55
C PRO A 235 3.14 -24.03 14.89
N LEU A 236 3.55 -23.99 16.16
CA LEU A 236 4.71 -24.74 16.64
C LEU A 236 4.54 -26.25 16.41
N ASN A 237 3.31 -26.74 16.53
CA ASN A 237 2.93 -28.15 16.29
C ASN A 237 3.01 -28.58 14.82
N ARG A 238 3.19 -27.66 13.86
CA ARG A 238 3.32 -27.97 12.42
C ARG A 238 4.77 -27.88 11.92
N GLY A 239 5.72 -27.95 12.84
CA GLY A 239 7.15 -28.02 12.57
C GLY A 239 7.87 -26.70 12.79
N VAL A 240 9.10 -26.81 13.31
CA VAL A 240 9.97 -25.68 13.65
C VAL A 240 10.20 -24.75 12.45
N LYS A 241 10.37 -25.31 11.26
CA LYS A 241 10.57 -24.52 10.02
C LYS A 241 9.33 -23.72 9.63
N THR A 242 8.13 -24.29 9.77
CA THR A 242 6.87 -23.61 9.51
C THR A 242 6.67 -22.44 10.47
N PHE A 243 7.00 -22.65 11.75
CA PHE A 243 6.94 -21.63 12.80
C PHE A 243 7.83 -20.42 12.48
N PHE A 244 9.12 -20.63 12.23
CA PHE A 244 10.07 -19.53 11.95
C PHE A 244 9.84 -18.85 10.59
N THR A 245 9.09 -19.47 9.69
CA THR A 245 8.77 -18.89 8.37
C THR A 245 7.33 -18.40 8.26
N SER A 246 6.68 -18.15 9.39
CA SER A 246 5.31 -17.63 9.45
C SER A 246 5.21 -16.29 8.70
N PRO A 247 4.30 -16.14 7.71
CA PRO A 247 4.15 -14.89 6.96
C PRO A 247 3.74 -13.72 7.87
N CYS A 248 4.62 -12.74 8.06
CA CYS A 248 4.34 -11.51 8.81
C CYS A 248 3.56 -10.49 7.95
N THR A 249 2.36 -10.85 7.53
CA THR A 249 1.49 -10.02 6.67
C THR A 249 0.15 -9.76 7.37
N GLU A 250 -0.52 -8.64 7.10
CA GLU A 250 -1.90 -8.36 7.59
C GLU A 250 -2.96 -9.36 7.05
N GLU A 251 -2.58 -10.30 6.18
CA GLU A 251 -3.49 -11.25 5.57
C GLU A 251 -3.89 -12.37 6.54
N PRO A 252 -5.20 -12.71 6.60
CA PRO A 252 -5.74 -13.63 7.60
C PRO A 252 -5.20 -15.06 7.44
N ARG A 253 -5.33 -15.86 8.51
CA ARG A 253 -5.15 -17.32 8.49
C ARG A 253 -6.48 -18.01 8.32
N ILE A 254 -6.49 -19.16 7.62
CA ILE A 254 -7.70 -19.97 7.48
C ILE A 254 -7.62 -21.22 8.35
N ARG A 255 -8.72 -21.52 9.04
CA ARG A 255 -8.89 -22.80 9.73
C ARG A 255 -9.19 -23.89 8.70
N LEU A 256 -8.52 -25.04 8.78
CA LEU A 256 -8.71 -26.17 7.87
C LEU A 256 -9.30 -27.37 8.61
N GLN A 257 -10.18 -28.11 7.93
CA GLN A 257 -10.69 -29.40 8.37
C GLN A 257 -10.32 -30.47 7.34
N LYS A 258 -9.92 -31.65 7.82
CA LYS A 258 -9.52 -32.79 7.01
C LYS A 258 -10.64 -33.18 6.05
N GLY A 259 -10.29 -33.36 4.78
CA GLY A 259 -11.22 -33.68 3.70
C GLY A 259 -11.75 -32.47 2.92
N GLU A 260 -11.57 -31.25 3.42
CA GLU A 260 -11.93 -30.03 2.66
C GLU A 260 -11.03 -29.84 1.43
N PHE A 261 -11.53 -29.08 0.44
CA PHE A 261 -10.76 -28.67 -0.73
C PHE A 261 -10.44 -27.17 -0.69
N ILE A 262 -9.21 -26.83 -1.10
CA ILE A 262 -8.71 -25.46 -1.13
C ILE A 262 -8.12 -25.18 -2.50
N LEU A 263 -8.40 -23.99 -3.01
CA LEU A 263 -7.77 -23.48 -4.21
C LEU A 263 -6.62 -22.54 -3.84
N ALA A 264 -5.39 -23.03 -3.93
CA ALA A 264 -4.20 -22.22 -3.62
C ALA A 264 -3.77 -21.40 -4.84
N THR A 265 -3.42 -20.14 -4.62
CA THR A 265 -3.09 -19.21 -5.72
C THR A 265 -1.67 -18.66 -5.67
N ARG A 266 -1.01 -18.74 -4.52
CA ARG A 266 0.40 -18.42 -4.34
C ARG A 266 0.93 -19.12 -3.10
N GLY A 267 2.24 -19.21 -2.97
CA GLY A 267 2.86 -19.87 -1.84
C GLY A 267 4.29 -19.43 -1.60
N LEU A 268 4.70 -19.55 -0.34
CA LEU A 268 6.08 -19.61 0.08
C LEU A 268 6.51 -21.08 0.18
N ARG A 269 7.74 -21.31 0.63
CA ARG A 269 8.31 -22.66 0.79
C ARG A 269 7.47 -23.54 1.73
N TYR A 270 7.02 -23.01 2.87
CA TYR A 270 6.28 -23.75 3.91
C TYR A 270 4.82 -23.31 4.07
N TRP A 271 4.39 -22.28 3.35
CA TRP A 271 3.08 -21.65 3.51
C TRP A 271 2.40 -21.48 2.16
N LEU A 272 1.09 -21.68 2.11
CA LEU A 272 0.26 -21.46 0.92
C LEU A 272 -0.84 -20.45 1.24
N TYR A 273 -1.28 -19.70 0.22
CA TYR A 273 -2.39 -18.77 0.32
C TYR A 273 -3.47 -19.12 -0.70
N GLY A 274 -4.69 -19.31 -0.22
CA GLY A 274 -5.79 -19.79 -1.04
C GLY A 274 -7.16 -19.46 -0.48
N ASP A 275 -8.16 -19.84 -1.27
CA ASP A 275 -9.58 -19.72 -0.95
C ASP A 275 -10.15 -21.12 -0.70
N LYS A 276 -11.00 -21.28 0.34
CA LYS A 276 -11.75 -22.52 0.53
C LYS A 276 -12.80 -22.69 -0.57
N ILE A 277 -12.94 -23.90 -1.09
CA ILE A 277 -14.05 -24.26 -1.98
C ILE A 277 -15.25 -24.53 -1.08
N LEU A 278 -16.27 -23.66 -1.16
CA LEU A 278 -17.54 -23.84 -0.47
C LEU A 278 -18.54 -24.48 -1.45
N ASP A 279 -19.38 -25.38 -0.94
CA ASP A 279 -20.44 -26.00 -1.75
C ASP A 279 -21.39 -24.96 -2.35
N ASP A 280 -21.85 -25.28 -3.56
CA ASP A 280 -22.63 -24.41 -4.44
C ASP A 280 -23.97 -23.94 -3.83
N SER A 281 -24.48 -24.62 -2.80
CA SER A 281 -25.69 -24.25 -2.04
C SER A 281 -25.51 -23.03 -1.12
N ILE A 282 -24.28 -22.55 -0.91
CA ILE A 282 -23.93 -21.42 -0.03
C ILE A 282 -23.57 -20.14 -0.85
N LYS A 283 -23.90 -20.12 -2.16
CA LYS A 283 -23.46 -19.07 -3.10
C LYS A 283 -24.10 -17.69 -2.91
N GLU A 284 -25.22 -17.58 -2.19
CA GLU A 284 -25.86 -16.29 -1.93
C GLU A 284 -25.34 -15.65 -0.64
N GLY A 285 -24.51 -14.61 -0.79
CA GLY A 285 -24.14 -13.70 0.29
C GLY A 285 -22.90 -14.05 1.11
N VAL A 286 -22.38 -15.28 1.05
CA VAL A 286 -21.21 -15.65 1.89
C VAL A 286 -19.89 -15.12 1.31
N SER A 287 -19.17 -14.37 2.14
CA SER A 287 -17.84 -13.85 1.81
C SER A 287 -16.84 -14.99 1.60
N ARG A 288 -16.07 -14.96 0.51
CA ARG A 288 -15.00 -15.93 0.25
C ARG A 288 -14.04 -16.03 1.45
N ILE A 289 -13.91 -17.22 2.02
CA ILE A 289 -12.98 -17.51 3.10
C ILE A 289 -11.60 -17.73 2.49
N ARG A 290 -10.66 -16.83 2.81
CA ARG A 290 -9.32 -16.81 2.24
C ARG A 290 -8.27 -16.54 3.28
N GLY A 291 -7.07 -17.04 3.07
CA GLY A 291 -5.95 -16.78 3.96
C GLY A 291 -4.80 -17.76 3.82
N TRP A 292 -3.82 -17.60 4.69
CA TRP A 292 -2.64 -18.45 4.75
C TRP A 292 -2.86 -19.73 5.55
N PHE A 293 -2.21 -20.79 5.11
CA PHE A 293 -2.17 -22.08 5.79
C PHE A 293 -0.83 -22.81 5.54
N PRO A 294 -0.40 -23.70 6.44
CA PRO A 294 0.82 -24.49 6.25
C PRO A 294 0.73 -25.44 5.05
N ARG A 295 1.82 -25.58 4.29
CA ARG A 295 1.89 -26.47 3.12
C ARG A 295 1.79 -27.95 3.51
N ASN A 296 2.27 -28.33 4.68
CA ASN A 296 2.22 -29.73 5.17
C ASN A 296 0.81 -30.20 5.56
N CYS A 297 -0.16 -29.30 5.73
CA CYS A 297 -1.55 -29.68 6.02
C CYS A 297 -2.34 -30.08 4.78
N VAL A 298 -1.75 -29.94 3.58
CA VAL A 298 -2.45 -30.17 2.32
C VAL A 298 -1.63 -31.00 1.34
N GLU A 299 -2.34 -31.75 0.51
CA GLU A 299 -1.77 -32.52 -0.59
C GLU A 299 -2.34 -32.02 -1.92
N LYS A 300 -1.50 -31.97 -2.96
CA LYS A 300 -1.93 -31.50 -4.27
C LYS A 300 -2.87 -32.54 -4.88
N CYS A 301 -4.05 -32.14 -5.34
CA CYS A 301 -4.91 -33.06 -6.08
C CYS A 301 -4.21 -33.44 -7.40
N PRO A 302 -4.19 -34.72 -7.80
CA PRO A 302 -3.83 -35.09 -9.16
C PRO A 302 -4.72 -34.29 -10.12
N CYS A 303 -4.13 -33.63 -11.12
CA CYS A 303 -4.95 -33.01 -12.17
C CYS A 303 -5.67 -34.15 -12.91
N ASP A 304 -6.99 -34.05 -13.09
CA ASP A 304 -7.72 -34.94 -14.00
C ASP A 304 -7.10 -34.80 -15.39
N ALA A 305 -6.36 -35.81 -15.83
CA ALA A 305 -5.65 -35.84 -17.11
C ALA A 305 -6.57 -36.13 -18.30
N GLU A 306 -7.86 -35.76 -18.23
CA GLU A 306 -8.88 -36.17 -19.23
C GLU A 306 -9.58 -35.03 -19.97
N THR A 307 -9.10 -33.77 -19.90
CA THR A 307 -9.71 -32.67 -20.69
C THR A 307 -8.74 -31.84 -21.56
N ASP A 308 -7.50 -32.29 -21.74
CA ASP A 308 -6.59 -31.76 -22.78
C ASP A 308 -6.53 -32.72 -23.99
N GLN A 309 -7.66 -32.92 -24.68
CA GLN A 309 -7.62 -33.26 -26.11
C GLN A 309 -7.89 -31.99 -26.90
N ALA A 310 -6.81 -31.31 -27.26
CA ALA A 310 -6.84 -30.32 -28.34
C ALA A 310 -7.26 -31.01 -29.65
N PRO A 311 -8.08 -30.40 -30.51
CA PRO A 311 -8.35 -30.98 -31.82
C PRO A 311 -7.07 -30.94 -32.65
N GLU A 312 -6.54 -32.12 -33.01
CA GLU A 312 -5.56 -32.26 -34.07
C GLU A 312 -6.20 -31.81 -35.40
N GLY A 313 -5.86 -30.59 -35.81
CA GLY A 313 -6.25 -30.01 -37.11
C GLY A 313 -5.04 -29.79 -37.99
N GLU A 314 -4.80 -30.75 -38.88
CA GLU A 314 -4.11 -30.67 -40.18
C GLU A 314 -2.92 -29.70 -40.37
N LYS A 315 -1.71 -30.30 -40.42
CA LYS A 315 -0.60 -29.76 -41.20
C LYS A 315 -0.99 -29.67 -42.67
N LYS A 316 -1.21 -28.45 -43.19
CA LYS A 316 -1.15 -28.22 -44.65
C LYS A 316 0.27 -27.90 -45.08
N HIS A 317 0.85 -28.85 -45.81
CA HIS A 317 1.89 -28.60 -46.80
C HIS A 317 1.37 -27.58 -47.83
N ARG A 318 2.04 -26.43 -47.98
CA ARG A 318 2.57 -25.97 -49.28
C ARG A 318 3.53 -24.81 -49.09
#